data_AF-A0A1I4AHM0-F1
#
_entry.id   AF-A0A1I4AHM0-F1
#
_cell.length_a   1.000
_cell.length_b   1.000
_cell.length_c   1.000
_cell.angle_alpha   90.00
_cell.angle_beta   90.00
_cell.angle_gamma   90.00
#
_symmetry.space_group_name_H-M   'P 1'
#
loop_
_entity.id
_entity.type
_entity.pdbx_description
1 polymer ?
#
loop_
_entity_poly.entity_id
_entity_poly.type
_entity_poly.pdbx_seq_one_letter_code
_entity_poly.pdbx_strand_id
1 'polypeptide(L)'
;MKFFRAIIGYFIAGLLVMSIWNGLVDSYGIAGGYMAAIIIIGPMYYLNHYIGLIDIPEDHAFVDMAFGIGVAGIFRDIFMNGFEAFTSTIPTLSLVIIGAIIGGIAAGLIEENMEKEQDKKHAFKPADETPGPKYDGSESNLK
;
A
#
# COMPACT_ATOMS: atom_id res chain seq x y z
N MET A 1 -5.16 3.90 -22.04
CA MET A 1 -3.99 2.98 -21.98
C MET A 1 -3.67 2.48 -20.55
N LYS A 2 -4.58 2.57 -19.56
CA LYS A 2 -4.26 2.21 -18.16
C LYS A 2 -3.87 0.74 -17.99
N PHE A 3 -4.63 -0.16 -18.61
CA PHE A 3 -4.37 -1.61 -18.57
C PHE A 3 -2.99 -1.99 -19.12
N PHE A 4 -2.58 -1.38 -20.23
CA PHE A 4 -1.27 -1.65 -20.83
C PHE A 4 -0.12 -1.19 -19.94
N ARG A 5 -0.25 -0.03 -19.29
CA ARG A 5 0.75 0.47 -18.32
C ARG A 5 0.87 -0.48 -17.12
N ALA A 6 -0.26 -0.99 -16.62
CA ALA A 6 -0.27 -1.92 -15.50
C ALA A 6 0.41 -3.24 -15.87
N ILE A 7 0.16 -3.77 -17.08
CA ILE A 7 0.87 -4.94 -17.60
C ILE A 7 2.38 -4.72 -17.58
N ILE A 8 2.85 -3.57 -18.08
CA ILE A 8 4.28 -3.25 -18.09
C ILE A 8 4.83 -3.18 -16.66
N GLY A 9 4.12 -2.51 -15.75
CA GLY A 9 4.53 -2.38 -14.35
C GLY A 9 4.68 -3.73 -13.65
N TYR A 10 3.66 -4.60 -13.74
CA TYR A 10 3.70 -5.95 -13.18
C TYR A 10 4.75 -6.83 -13.85
N PHE A 11 4.86 -6.76 -15.18
CA PHE A 11 5.82 -7.55 -15.94
C PHE A 11 7.26 -7.23 -15.54
N ILE A 12 7.64 -5.95 -15.52
CA ILE A 12 9.02 -5.55 -15.17
C ILE A 12 9.31 -5.88 -13.70
N ALA A 13 8.38 -5.64 -12.78
CA ALA A 13 8.56 -5.98 -11.36
C ALA A 13 8.82 -7.49 -11.18
N GLY A 14 7.95 -8.33 -11.76
CA GLY A 14 8.10 -9.79 -11.70
C GLY A 14 9.39 -10.27 -12.35
N LEU A 15 9.74 -9.75 -13.52
CA LEU A 15 10.96 -10.12 -14.25
C LEU A 15 12.22 -9.80 -13.43
N LEU A 16 12.33 -8.58 -12.90
CA LEU A 16 13.53 -8.16 -12.16
C LEU A 16 13.71 -8.96 -10.87
N VAL A 17 12.63 -9.13 -10.08
CA VAL A 17 12.73 -9.91 -8.83
C VAL A 17 13.10 -11.36 -9.13
N MET A 18 12.42 -12.00 -10.08
CA MET A 18 12.66 -13.43 -10.37
C MET A 18 14.00 -13.72 -11.05
N SER A 19 14.63 -12.71 -11.66
CA SER A 19 15.90 -12.89 -12.40
C SER A 19 17.13 -12.43 -11.60
N ILE A 20 17.01 -11.40 -10.77
CA ILE A 20 18.16 -10.72 -10.16
C ILE A 20 18.25 -10.99 -8.66
N TRP A 21 17.11 -11.12 -7.97
CA TRP A 21 17.07 -11.15 -6.51
C TRP A 21 17.97 -12.23 -5.91
N ASN A 22 17.81 -13.48 -6.35
CA ASN A 22 18.59 -14.60 -5.82
C ASN A 22 20.07 -14.44 -6.11
N GLY A 23 20.47 -13.89 -7.27
CA GLY A 23 21.89 -13.64 -7.56
C GLY A 23 22.56 -12.70 -6.54
N LEU A 24 21.81 -11.73 -6.01
CA LEU A 24 22.31 -10.82 -4.96
C LEU A 24 22.33 -11.49 -3.59
N VAL A 25 21.27 -12.24 -3.24
CA VAL A 25 21.20 -12.98 -1.98
C VAL A 25 22.28 -14.06 -1.91
N ASP A 26 22.52 -14.79 -2.99
CA ASP A 26 23.51 -15.86 -3.05
C ASP A 26 24.94 -15.29 -2.92
N SER A 27 25.18 -14.07 -3.42
CA SER A 27 26.50 -13.42 -3.36
C SER A 27 26.78 -12.71 -2.04
N TYR A 28 25.77 -12.12 -1.40
CA TYR A 28 25.94 -11.21 -0.26
C TYR A 28 25.08 -11.57 0.96
N GLY A 29 24.42 -12.74 0.94
CA GLY A 29 23.53 -13.20 1.99
C GLY A 29 22.36 -12.25 2.25
N ILE A 30 22.03 -12.05 3.52
CA ILE A 30 20.95 -11.15 3.97
C ILE A 30 21.17 -9.71 3.47
N ALA A 31 22.42 -9.23 3.46
CA ALA A 31 22.75 -7.90 2.94
C ALA A 31 22.40 -7.78 1.44
N GLY A 32 22.56 -8.86 0.69
CA GLY A 32 22.11 -8.98 -0.70
C GLY A 32 20.61 -8.80 -0.87
N GLY A 33 19.80 -9.32 0.06
CA GLY A 33 18.35 -9.12 0.08
C GLY A 33 17.95 -7.66 0.33
N TYR A 34 18.61 -6.98 1.28
CA TYR A 34 18.40 -5.55 1.49
C TYR A 34 18.82 -4.71 0.28
N MET A 35 19.94 -5.05 -0.34
CA MET A 35 20.38 -4.40 -1.57
C MET A 35 19.39 -4.63 -2.71
N ALA A 36 18.88 -5.85 -2.88
CA ALA A 36 17.84 -6.18 -3.86
C ALA A 36 16.56 -5.35 -3.63
N ALA A 37 16.14 -5.20 -2.37
CA ALA A 37 15.00 -4.35 -2.03
C ALA A 37 15.23 -2.89 -2.47
N ILE A 38 16.41 -2.33 -2.23
CA ILE A 38 16.71 -0.94 -2.61
C ILE A 38 16.77 -0.79 -4.12
N ILE A 39 17.50 -1.65 -4.83
CA ILE A 39 17.79 -1.45 -6.26
C ILE A 39 16.68 -1.95 -7.19
N ILE A 40 15.83 -2.87 -6.71
CA ILE A 40 14.70 -3.41 -7.49
C ILE A 40 13.39 -2.79 -6.99
N ILE A 41 13.05 -3.00 -5.72
CA ILE A 41 11.74 -2.61 -5.18
C ILE A 41 11.60 -1.09 -5.12
N GLY A 42 12.66 -0.37 -4.72
CA GLY A 42 12.63 1.10 -4.67
C GLY A 42 12.27 1.75 -6.02
N PRO A 43 13.05 1.52 -7.10
CA PRO A 43 12.72 2.02 -8.43
C PRO A 43 11.38 1.54 -8.96
N MET A 44 11.03 0.27 -8.74
CA MET A 44 9.73 -0.25 -9.20
C MET A 44 8.56 0.38 -8.45
N TYR A 45 8.71 0.67 -7.15
CA TYR A 45 7.71 1.40 -6.38
C TYR A 45 7.51 2.81 -6.96
N TYR A 46 8.60 3.52 -7.25
CA TYR A 46 8.54 4.83 -7.89
C TYR A 46 7.85 4.79 -9.26
N LEU A 47 8.24 3.85 -10.13
CA LEU A 47 7.65 3.71 -11.46
C LEU A 47 6.17 3.30 -11.38
N ASN A 48 5.81 2.39 -10.48
CA ASN A 48 4.45 1.88 -10.37
C ASN A 48 3.51 2.89 -9.72
N HIS A 49 3.91 3.55 -8.65
CA HIS A 49 3.02 4.41 -7.85
C HIS A 49 3.19 5.90 -8.12
N TYR A 50 4.43 6.40 -8.29
CA TYR A 50 4.64 7.83 -8.52
C TYR A 50 4.45 8.21 -10.00
N ILE A 51 5.06 7.43 -10.91
CA ILE A 51 4.84 7.61 -12.36
C ILE A 51 3.48 7.02 -12.77
N GLY A 52 2.91 6.11 -11.97
CA GLY A 52 1.57 5.57 -12.16
C GLY A 52 1.49 4.51 -13.24
N LEU A 53 2.50 3.63 -13.39
CA LEU A 53 2.35 2.44 -14.24
C LEU A 53 1.22 1.54 -13.73
N ILE A 54 1.09 1.40 -12.41
CA ILE A 54 -0.03 0.74 -11.74
C ILE A 54 -0.84 1.83 -11.05
N ASP A 55 -1.81 2.37 -11.80
CA ASP A 55 -2.70 3.43 -11.35
C ASP A 55 -3.87 2.83 -10.56
N ILE A 56 -3.96 3.16 -9.27
CA ILE A 56 -5.03 2.73 -8.35
C ILE A 56 -5.77 3.99 -7.90
N PRO A 57 -7.07 4.15 -8.25
CA PRO A 57 -7.86 5.31 -7.82
C PRO A 57 -7.95 5.43 -6.29
N GLU A 58 -8.18 6.63 -5.77
CA GLU A 58 -8.13 6.95 -4.33
C GLU A 58 -9.13 6.19 -3.44
N ASP A 59 -10.12 5.51 -4.02
CA ASP A 59 -11.12 4.72 -3.28
C ASP A 59 -11.10 3.21 -3.63
N HIS A 60 -9.98 2.71 -4.15
CA HIS A 60 -9.85 1.30 -4.55
C HIS A 60 -8.83 0.56 -3.70
N ALA A 61 -9.08 -0.74 -3.50
CA ALA A 61 -8.13 -1.61 -2.82
C ALA A 61 -6.75 -1.52 -3.50
N PHE A 62 -5.72 -1.22 -2.70
CA PHE A 62 -4.36 -1.07 -3.19
C PHE A 62 -3.83 -2.43 -3.67
N VAL A 63 -3.64 -2.58 -4.99
CA VAL A 63 -3.03 -3.77 -5.58
C VAL A 63 -1.53 -3.54 -5.76
N ASP A 64 -0.75 -4.07 -4.82
CA ASP A 64 0.70 -3.96 -4.82
C ASP A 64 1.33 -4.72 -6.01
N MET A 65 2.43 -4.20 -6.56
CA MET A 65 3.31 -4.91 -7.49
C MET A 65 3.78 -6.28 -6.96
N ALA A 66 3.79 -6.47 -5.64
CA ALA A 66 3.99 -7.76 -4.97
C ALA A 66 3.04 -8.86 -5.48
N PHE A 67 1.81 -8.52 -5.88
CA PHE A 67 0.89 -9.49 -6.49
C PHE A 67 1.43 -10.00 -7.83
N GLY A 68 1.86 -9.09 -8.71
CA GLY A 68 2.47 -9.45 -10.00
C GLY A 68 3.75 -10.26 -9.84
N ILE A 69 4.58 -9.91 -8.85
CA ILE A 69 5.78 -10.68 -8.49
C ILE A 69 5.39 -12.10 -8.03
N GLY A 70 4.40 -12.24 -7.16
CA GLY A 70 3.93 -13.54 -6.67
C GLY A 70 3.41 -14.44 -7.79
N VAL A 71 2.59 -13.89 -8.69
CA VAL A 71 2.10 -14.61 -9.88
C VAL A 71 3.26 -15.05 -10.76
N ALA A 72 4.21 -14.15 -11.05
CA ALA A 72 5.39 -14.48 -11.84
C ALA A 72 6.20 -15.63 -11.22
N GLY A 73 6.39 -15.62 -9.90
CA GLY A 73 7.09 -16.68 -9.17
C GLY A 73 6.39 -18.03 -9.26
N ILE A 74 5.07 -18.07 -9.04
CA ILE A 74 4.28 -19.30 -9.14
C ILE A 74 4.40 -19.92 -10.54
N PHE A 75 4.16 -19.12 -11.58
CA PHE A 75 4.19 -19.66 -12.95
C PHE A 75 5.61 -20.02 -13.40
N ARG A 76 6.62 -19.22 -13.04
CA ARG A 76 8.04 -19.57 -13.26
C ARG A 76 8.34 -20.94 -12.68
N ASP A 77 8.00 -21.17 -11.41
CA ASP A 77 8.36 -22.40 -10.73
C ASP A 77 7.55 -23.60 -11.22
N ILE A 78 6.29 -23.40 -11.61
CA ILE A 78 5.51 -24.44 -12.32
C ILE A 78 6.19 -24.83 -13.64
N PHE A 79 6.66 -23.85 -14.42
CA PHE A 79 7.31 -24.14 -15.71
C PHE A 79 8.69 -24.78 -15.55
N MET A 80 9.44 -24.41 -14.51
CA MET A 80 10.79 -24.93 -14.29
C MET A 80 10.81 -26.27 -13.55
N ASN A 81 9.90 -26.46 -12.59
CA ASN A 81 9.95 -27.56 -11.63
C ASN A 81 8.69 -28.45 -11.66
N GLY A 82 7.71 -28.14 -12.52
CA GLY A 82 6.46 -28.88 -12.66
C GLY A 82 5.38 -28.46 -11.66
N PHE A 83 4.18 -29.02 -11.82
CA PHE A 83 3.02 -28.65 -11.00
C PHE A 83 3.16 -29.03 -9.52
N GLU A 84 4.01 -30.01 -9.20
CA GLU A 84 4.31 -30.38 -7.81
C GLU A 84 4.95 -29.23 -7.02
N ALA A 85 5.71 -28.35 -7.69
CA ALA A 85 6.25 -27.15 -7.06
C ALA A 85 5.12 -26.26 -6.52
N PHE A 86 4.04 -26.08 -7.28
CA PHE A 86 2.87 -25.33 -6.82
C PHE A 86 2.20 -26.00 -5.62
N THR A 87 1.93 -27.31 -5.69
CA THR A 87 1.24 -28.01 -4.59
C THR A 87 2.05 -27.97 -3.29
N SER A 88 3.38 -28.02 -3.37
CA SER A 88 4.26 -27.87 -2.21
C SER A 88 4.19 -26.50 -1.53
N THR A 89 3.83 -25.45 -2.27
CA THR A 89 3.72 -24.07 -1.74
C THR A 89 2.37 -23.75 -1.12
N ILE A 90 1.36 -24.62 -1.26
CA ILE A 90 -0.01 -24.40 -0.75
C ILE A 90 -0.04 -24.03 0.75
N PRO A 91 0.71 -24.69 1.65
CA PRO A 91 0.72 -24.29 3.06
C PRO A 91 1.20 -22.86 3.26
N THR A 92 2.28 -22.45 2.58
CA THR A 92 2.81 -21.09 2.65
C THR A 92 1.83 -20.07 2.09
N LEU A 93 1.25 -20.34 0.91
CA LEU A 93 0.24 -19.47 0.30
C LEU A 93 -0.99 -19.32 1.21
N SER A 94 -1.40 -20.39 1.89
CA SER A 94 -2.53 -20.36 2.84
C SER A 94 -2.26 -19.41 4.00
N LEU A 95 -1.05 -19.47 4.58
CA LEU A 95 -0.65 -18.56 5.66
C LEU A 95 -0.55 -17.11 5.19
N VAL A 96 -0.03 -16.87 3.99
CA VAL A 96 0.03 -15.54 3.39
C VAL A 96 -1.39 -14.98 3.18
N ILE A 97 -2.32 -15.78 2.67
CA ILE A 97 -3.72 -15.37 2.46
C ILE A 97 -4.39 -15.04 3.80
N ILE A 98 -4.22 -15.90 4.82
CA ILE A 98 -4.77 -15.64 6.16
C ILE A 98 -4.19 -14.34 6.74
N GLY A 99 -2.86 -14.15 6.64
CA GLY A 99 -2.21 -12.93 7.08
C GLY A 99 -2.70 -11.69 6.36
N ALA A 100 -2.90 -11.77 5.04
CA ALA A 100 -3.44 -10.67 4.24
C ALA A 100 -4.88 -10.31 4.64
N ILE A 101 -5.73 -11.31 4.91
CA ILE A 101 -7.11 -11.10 5.38
C ILE A 101 -7.09 -10.39 6.74
N ILE A 102 -6.30 -10.89 7.70
CA ILE A 102 -6.20 -10.28 9.04
C ILE A 102 -5.67 -8.85 8.93
N GLY A 103 -4.63 -8.63 8.14
CA GLY A 103 -4.05 -7.30 7.92
C GLY A 103 -5.05 -6.33 7.29
N GLY A 104 -5.82 -6.77 6.29
CA GLY A 104 -6.86 -5.98 5.65
C GLY A 104 -7.99 -5.59 6.61
N ILE A 105 -8.46 -6.53 7.44
CA ILE A 105 -9.46 -6.25 8.48
C ILE A 105 -8.93 -5.23 9.49
N ALA A 106 -7.70 -5.43 9.98
CA ALA A 106 -7.08 -4.53 10.94
C ALA A 106 -6.93 -3.11 10.37
N ALA A 107 -6.50 -2.98 9.11
CA ALA A 107 -6.40 -1.69 8.43
C ALA A 107 -7.74 -0.97 8.35
N GLY A 108 -8.81 -1.66 7.95
CA GLY A 108 -10.15 -1.07 7.88
C GLY A 108 -10.69 -0.63 9.25
N LEU A 109 -10.43 -1.39 10.32
CA LEU A 109 -10.81 -0.99 11.68
C LEU A 109 -10.03 0.24 12.18
N ILE A 110 -8.75 0.36 11.80
CA ILE A 110 -7.92 1.52 12.15
C ILE A 110 -8.42 2.76 11.42
N GLU A 111 -8.73 2.64 10.12
CA GLU A 111 -9.26 3.72 9.29
C GLU A 111 -10.58 4.26 9.86
N GLU A 112 -11.54 3.38 10.15
CA GLU A 112 -12.82 3.75 10.78
C GLU A 112 -12.63 4.47 12.12
N ASN A 113 -11.65 4.04 12.93
CA ASN A 113 -11.35 4.69 14.20
C ASN A 113 -10.71 6.08 14.00
N MET A 114 -9.85 6.25 12.99
CA MET A 114 -9.25 7.54 12.65
C MET A 114 -10.30 8.54 12.16
N GLU A 115 -11.25 8.12 11.33
CA GLU A 115 -12.37 8.95 10.88
C GLU A 115 -13.22 9.43 12.06
N LYS A 116 -13.59 8.51 12.97
CA LYS A 116 -14.37 8.85 14.18
C LYS A 116 -13.65 9.87 15.08
N GLU A 117 -12.33 9.78 15.21
CA GLU A 117 -11.54 10.74 15.99
C GLU A 117 -11.42 12.11 15.30
N GLN A 118 -11.37 12.14 13.96
CA GLN A 118 -11.43 13.38 13.19
C GLN A 118 -12.81 14.04 13.33
N ASP A 119 -13.89 13.29 13.18
CA ASP A 119 -15.26 13.81 13.34
C ASP A 119 -15.48 14.42 14.74
N LYS A 120 -14.98 13.78 15.79
CA LYS A 120 -15.02 14.34 17.16
C LYS A 120 -14.24 15.66 17.28
N LYS A 121 -13.08 15.77 16.65
CA LYS A 121 -12.27 17.01 16.64
C LYS A 121 -12.97 18.12 15.86
N HIS A 122 -13.60 17.81 14.74
CA HIS A 122 -14.38 18.77 13.94
C HIS A 122 -15.72 19.15 14.61
N ALA A 123 -16.31 18.26 15.41
CA ALA A 123 -17.50 18.55 16.21
C ALA A 123 -17.22 19.45 17.43
N PHE A 124 -15.97 19.48 17.92
CA PHE A 124 -15.52 20.44 18.91
C PHE A 124 -15.20 21.78 18.24
N LYS A 125 -16.18 22.68 18.15
CA LYS A 125 -15.91 24.10 17.94
C LYS A 125 -15.48 24.72 19.27
N PRO A 126 -14.29 25.33 19.38
CA PRO A 126 -13.95 26.07 20.59
C PRO A 126 -14.97 27.20 20.80
N ALA A 127 -15.33 27.43 22.07
CA ALA A 127 -16.37 28.37 22.47
C ALA A 127 -16.02 29.85 22.18
N ASP A 128 -14.86 30.13 21.57
CA ASP A 128 -14.38 31.45 21.20
C ASP A 128 -14.87 31.93 19.82
N GLU A 129 -15.48 31.05 19.01
CA GLU A 129 -16.08 31.42 17.71
C GLU A 129 -17.55 31.84 17.81
N THR A 130 -18.23 31.68 18.96
CA THR A 130 -19.51 32.35 19.17
C THR A 130 -19.24 33.81 19.50
N PRO A 131 -19.68 34.78 18.67
CA PRO A 131 -19.55 36.18 19.03
C PRO A 131 -20.26 36.35 20.37
N GLY A 132 -19.51 36.80 21.40
CA GLY A 132 -20.10 37.20 22.67
C GLY A 132 -21.24 38.20 22.41
N PRO A 133 -22.21 38.34 23.34
CA PRO A 133 -23.34 39.24 23.15
C PRO A 133 -22.84 40.61 22.68
N LYS A 134 -23.31 41.05 21.50
CA LYS A 134 -22.97 42.36 20.96
C LYS A 134 -23.50 43.40 21.93
N TYR A 135 -22.60 44.02 22.68
CA TYR A 135 -22.91 45.26 23.38
C TYR A 135 -23.14 46.34 22.31
N ASP A 136 -24.39 46.75 22.13
CA ASP A 136 -24.70 47.97 21.40
C ASP A 136 -24.26 49.16 22.27
N GLY A 137 -23.26 49.88 21.81
CA GLY A 137 -22.71 51.03 22.52
C GLY A 137 -23.64 52.25 22.61
N SER A 138 -24.96 52.06 22.73
CA SER A 138 -25.95 53.14 22.82
C SER A 138 -26.50 53.29 24.24
N GLU A 139 -25.61 53.35 25.23
CA GLU A 139 -25.93 54.00 26.51
C GLU A 139 -24.76 54.89 26.94
N SER A 140 -24.62 56.04 26.29
CA SER A 140 -23.92 57.18 26.88
C SER A 140 -24.72 58.45 26.64
N ASN A 141 -25.76 58.66 27.46
CA ASN A 141 -26.30 59.99 27.76
C ASN A 141 -26.97 59.95 29.13
N LEU A 142 -26.17 59.65 30.16
CA LEU A 142 -26.45 60.09 31.52
C LEU A 142 -25.45 61.19 31.87
N LYS A 143 -25.92 62.43 31.67
CA LYS A 143 -25.53 63.73 32.24
C LYS A 143 -25.32 64.81 31.19
#